data_AF-A0A7S2AYV0-F1
#
_entry.id   AF-A0A7S2AYV0-F1
#
_cell.length_a   1.000
_cell.length_b   1.000
_cell.length_c   1.000
_cell.angle_alpha   90.00
_cell.angle_beta   90.00
_cell.angle_gamma   90.00
#
_symmetry.space_group_name_H-M   'P 1'
#
loop_
_entity.id
_entity.type
_entity.pdbx_description
1 polymer ?
#
loop_
_entity_poly.entity_id
_entity_poly.type
_entity_poly.pdbx_seq_one_letter_code
_entity_poly.pdbx_strand_id
1 'polypeptide(L)'
;DPVQKLQRQRERSLKMKAALEEQERKNRPRSFINRNQAQAGSARDVSSKKTELMDGHGVMELPPPVAKGWMMKRGEHNSSWKRRYFALIDPPEDMGLGTALYYFESERLMNK
;
A
#
# COMPACT_ATOMS: atom_id res chain seq x y z
N ASP A 1 4.38 -2.52 53.32
CA ASP A 1 5.59 -1.99 52.67
C ASP A 1 5.21 -1.01 51.55
N PRO A 2 5.56 0.29 51.68
CA PRO A 2 5.27 1.31 50.68
C PRO A 2 5.90 1.03 49.30
N VAL A 3 7.03 0.32 49.24
CA VAL A 3 7.71 -0.04 47.99
C VAL A 3 6.87 -1.05 47.19
N GLN A 4 6.34 -2.07 47.87
CA GLN A 4 5.45 -3.05 47.25
C GLN A 4 4.13 -2.41 46.77
N LYS A 5 3.62 -1.42 47.51
CA LYS A 5 2.41 -0.68 47.12
C LYS A 5 2.63 0.12 45.83
N LEU A 6 3.80 0.75 45.69
CA LEU A 6 4.19 1.50 44.49
C LEU A 6 4.42 0.57 43.29
N GLN A 7 5.05 -0.59 43.51
CA GLN A 7 5.23 -1.60 42.46
C GLN A 7 3.88 -2.11 41.92
N ARG A 8 2.95 -2.46 42.80
CA ARG A 8 1.58 -2.86 42.40
C ARG A 8 0.85 -1.76 41.64
N GLN A 9 1.05 -0.49 42.02
CA GLN A 9 0.47 0.65 41.32
C GLN A 9 1.06 0.82 39.91
N ARG A 10 2.37 0.65 39.74
CA ARG A 10 3.03 0.67 38.43
C ARG A 10 2.55 -0.46 37.53
N GLU A 11 2.46 -1.68 38.05
CA GLU A 11 1.97 -2.84 37.29
C GLU A 11 0.52 -2.65 36.82
N ARG A 12 -0.35 -2.10 37.68
CA ARG A 12 -1.73 -1.74 37.31
C ARG A 12 -1.76 -0.68 36.20
N SER A 13 -0.91 0.34 36.30
CA SER A 13 -0.80 1.37 35.26
C SER A 13 -0.33 0.80 33.93
N LEU A 14 0.66 -0.10 33.96
CA LEU A 14 1.18 -0.75 32.75
C LEU A 14 0.13 -1.64 32.08
N LYS A 15 -0.62 -2.42 32.87
CA LYS A 15 -1.73 -3.25 32.38
C LYS A 15 -2.83 -2.40 31.76
N MET A 16 -3.17 -1.26 32.37
CA MET A 16 -4.18 -0.34 31.83
C MET A 16 -3.74 0.28 30.50
N LYS A 17 -2.46 0.68 30.38
CA LYS A 17 -1.91 1.20 29.11
C LYS A 17 -1.92 0.15 28.00
N ALA A 18 -1.52 -1.09 28.31
CA ALA A 18 -1.55 -2.18 27.34
C ALA A 18 -2.97 -2.50 26.87
N ALA A 19 -3.95 -2.49 27.79
CA ALA A 19 -5.35 -2.70 27.45
C ALA A 19 -5.91 -1.59 26.56
N LEU A 20 -5.52 -0.33 26.81
CA LEU A 20 -5.91 0.81 26.00
C LEU A 20 -5.31 0.73 24.58
N GLU A 21 -4.02 0.41 24.46
CA GLU A 21 -3.35 0.25 23.17
C GLU A 21 -3.95 -0.91 22.36
N GLU A 22 -4.32 -2.01 23.02
CA GLU A 22 -4.99 -3.12 22.35
C GLU A 22 -6.41 -2.74 21.88
N GLN A 23 -7.13 -1.95 22.67
CA GLN A 23 -8.43 -1.43 22.29
C GLN A 23 -8.33 -0.44 21.12
N GLU A 24 -7.28 0.40 21.08
CA GLU A 24 -6.98 1.25 19.93
C GLU A 24 -6.59 0.45 18.69
N ARG A 25 -5.87 -0.68 18.81
CA ARG A 25 -5.61 -1.57 17.68
C ARG A 25 -6.89 -2.20 17.13
N LYS A 26 -7.83 -2.57 18.00
CA LYS A 26 -9.15 -3.14 17.62
C LYS A 26 -10.05 -2.10 16.96
N ASN A 27 -10.00 -0.86 17.46
CA ASN A 27 -10.81 0.26 16.97
C ASN A 27 -10.14 1.03 15.82
N ARG A 28 -8.89 0.72 15.49
CA ARG A 28 -8.23 1.31 14.32
C ARG A 28 -9.09 0.96 13.11
N PRO A 29 -9.62 1.96 12.39
CA PRO A 29 -10.35 1.69 11.17
C PRO A 29 -9.42 0.89 10.28
N ARG A 30 -9.88 -0.29 9.82
CA ARG A 30 -9.21 -0.96 8.70
C ARG A 30 -9.09 0.12 7.63
N SER A 31 -7.87 0.55 7.34
CA SER A 31 -7.64 1.34 6.13
C SER A 31 -8.37 0.58 5.04
N PHE A 32 -9.28 1.22 4.34
CA PHE A 32 -9.96 0.63 3.20
C PHE A 32 -8.85 0.28 2.21
N ILE A 33 -8.33 -0.94 2.33
CA ILE A 33 -7.53 -1.57 1.30
C ILE A 33 -8.56 -1.76 0.19
N ASN A 34 -8.37 -0.99 -0.87
CA ASN A 34 -9.17 -1.06 -2.06
C ASN A 34 -9.28 -2.55 -2.46
N ARG A 35 -10.52 -3.05 -2.60
CA ARG A 35 -10.88 -4.47 -2.68
C ARG A 35 -10.29 -5.17 -3.93
N ASN A 36 -9.64 -4.44 -4.82
CA ASN A 36 -8.97 -4.96 -6.00
C ASN A 36 -7.58 -5.59 -5.72
N GLN A 37 -7.16 -5.72 -4.45
CA GLN A 37 -5.90 -6.38 -4.07
C GLN A 37 -5.98 -7.90 -3.84
N ALA A 38 -7.04 -8.58 -4.31
CA ALA A 38 -7.13 -10.04 -4.22
C ALA A 38 -6.26 -10.81 -5.26
N GLN A 39 -5.46 -10.11 -6.09
CA GLN A 39 -4.53 -10.76 -7.04
C GLN A 39 -3.12 -10.17 -7.09
N ALA A 40 -2.69 -9.36 -6.10
CA ALA A 40 -1.28 -8.99 -5.99
C ALA A 40 -0.58 -9.98 -5.05
N GLY A 41 -0.23 -11.14 -5.59
CA GLY A 41 0.63 -12.09 -4.92
C GLY A 41 1.92 -11.41 -4.45
N SER A 42 2.37 -11.81 -3.26
CA SER A 42 3.72 -11.68 -2.69
C SER A 42 4.72 -10.99 -3.64
N ALA A 43 5.15 -9.80 -3.25
CA ALA A 43 6.26 -9.08 -3.88
C ALA A 43 7.52 -9.97 -3.87
N ARG A 44 7.66 -10.79 -4.89
CA ARG A 44 8.92 -11.39 -5.29
C ARG A 44 9.69 -10.30 -6.03
N ASP A 45 10.97 -10.17 -5.73
CA ASP A 45 11.94 -9.50 -6.58
C ASP A 45 11.77 -10.00 -8.02
N VAL A 46 11.02 -9.27 -8.84
CA VAL A 46 10.99 -9.49 -10.29
C VAL A 46 12.14 -8.68 -10.87
N SER A 47 13.36 -9.18 -10.61
CA SER A 47 14.45 -8.98 -11.55
C SER A 47 14.00 -9.62 -12.86
N SER A 48 13.68 -8.78 -13.84
CA SER A 48 13.58 -9.12 -15.26
C SER A 48 12.81 -10.39 -15.61
N LYS A 49 11.51 -10.53 -15.29
CA LYS A 49 10.66 -11.54 -15.97
C LYS A 49 9.24 -11.04 -16.21
N LYS A 50 8.96 -10.79 -17.50
CA LYS A 50 7.70 -11.03 -18.22
C LYS A 50 6.41 -10.56 -17.51
N THR A 51 6.01 -9.34 -17.83
CA THR A 51 4.63 -8.86 -17.70
C THR A 51 3.72 -9.63 -18.65
N GLU A 52 3.17 -10.76 -18.19
CA GLU A 52 2.09 -11.48 -18.85
C GLU A 52 0.95 -11.64 -17.84
N LEU A 53 0.13 -10.59 -17.72
CA LEU A 53 -1.23 -10.73 -17.21
C LEU A 53 -2.07 -11.15 -18.41
N MET A 54 -2.43 -12.43 -18.44
CA MET A 54 -3.27 -13.02 -19.48
C MET A 54 -4.72 -13.01 -19.02
N ASP A 55 -5.53 -12.15 -19.63
CA ASP A 55 -6.91 -12.48 -19.99
C ASP A 55 -6.96 -12.49 -21.52
N GLY A 56 -7.67 -13.46 -22.11
CA GLY A 56 -7.52 -13.93 -23.49
C GLY A 56 -7.88 -12.97 -24.63
N HIS A 57 -7.73 -11.66 -24.49
CA HIS A 57 -7.96 -10.66 -25.53
C HIS A 57 -6.91 -9.54 -25.48
N GLY A 58 -5.84 -9.69 -26.28
CA GLY A 58 -4.99 -8.57 -26.71
C GLY A 58 -4.06 -7.99 -25.65
N VAL A 59 -2.93 -7.46 -26.11
CA VAL A 59 -2.08 -6.56 -25.32
C VAL A 59 -2.96 -5.37 -24.95
N MET A 60 -3.40 -5.29 -23.69
CA MET A 60 -4.19 -4.16 -23.23
C MET A 60 -3.24 -2.96 -23.10
N GLU A 61 -3.17 -2.19 -24.18
CA GLU A 61 -2.48 -0.91 -24.19
C GLU A 61 -3.18 -0.01 -23.16
N LEU A 62 -2.46 0.34 -22.09
CA LEU A 62 -2.99 1.22 -21.06
C LEU A 62 -3.32 2.58 -21.71
N PRO A 63 -4.49 3.16 -21.44
CA PRO A 63 -4.83 4.46 -22.01
C PRO A 63 -3.82 5.52 -21.54
N PRO A 64 -3.68 6.63 -22.29
CA PRO A 64 -2.77 7.69 -21.91
C PRO A 64 -3.05 8.20 -20.50
N PRO A 65 -2.01 8.42 -19.67
CA PRO A 65 -2.18 8.95 -18.33
C PRO A 65 -2.74 10.37 -18.38
N VAL A 66 -3.75 10.65 -17.55
CA VAL A 66 -4.26 12.02 -17.35
C VAL A 66 -3.26 12.89 -16.60
N ALA A 67 -2.44 12.28 -15.75
CA ALA A 67 -1.34 12.94 -15.06
C ALA A 67 -0.16 11.97 -14.89
N LYS A 68 1.06 12.48 -15.04
CA LYS A 68 2.28 11.70 -14.83
C LYS A 68 3.40 12.56 -14.27
N GLY A 69 4.30 11.96 -13.51
CA GLY A 69 5.46 12.68 -12.99
C GLY A 69 6.19 11.98 -11.85
N TRP A 70 7.32 12.58 -11.46
CA TRP A 70 8.13 12.10 -10.35
C TRP A 70 7.56 12.54 -9.00
N MET A 71 7.38 11.61 -8.06
CA MET A 71 6.95 11.92 -6.70
C MET A 71 7.67 11.00 -5.68
N MET A 72 7.73 11.46 -4.43
CA MET A 72 8.24 10.65 -3.32
C MET A 72 7.14 9.78 -2.75
N LYS A 73 7.38 8.47 -2.67
CA LYS A 73 6.50 7.48 -2.05
C LYS A 73 7.13 6.98 -0.76
N ARG A 74 6.37 6.97 0.33
CA ARG A 74 6.76 6.26 1.55
C ARG A 74 6.60 4.76 1.35
N GLY A 75 7.62 3.98 1.72
CA GLY A 75 7.53 2.53 1.73
C GLY A 75 6.49 2.07 2.75
N GLU A 76 5.78 1.00 2.41
CA GLU A 76 4.73 0.43 3.25
C GLU A 76 5.32 -0.30 4.47
N HIS A 77 6.40 -1.05 4.23
CA HIS A 77 7.07 -1.87 5.25
C HIS A 77 8.28 -1.15 5.86
N ASN A 78 9.07 -0.47 5.03
CA ASN A 78 10.13 0.42 5.47
C ASN A 78 9.66 1.87 5.30
N SER A 79 9.70 2.67 6.35
CA SER A 79 9.33 4.10 6.31
C SER A 79 10.27 4.97 5.46
N SER A 80 11.14 4.35 4.66
CA SER A 80 12.01 5.05 3.72
C SER A 80 11.20 5.66 2.59
N TRP A 81 11.65 6.83 2.15
CA TRP A 81 11.07 7.54 1.02
C TRP A 81 11.81 7.14 -0.25
N LYS A 82 11.08 6.71 -1.28
CA LYS A 82 11.62 6.35 -2.59
C LYS A 82 11.05 7.25 -3.67
N ARG A 83 11.90 7.70 -4.60
CA ARG A 83 11.48 8.43 -5.79
C ARG A 83 10.91 7.45 -6.82
N ARG A 84 9.66 7.64 -7.23
CA ARG A 84 8.98 6.80 -8.24
C ARG A 84 8.31 7.68 -9.28
N TYR A 85 8.22 7.16 -10.50
CA TYR A 85 7.48 7.79 -11.58
C TYR A 85 6.03 7.32 -11.49
N PHE A 86 5.09 8.25 -11.30
CA PHE A 86 3.67 7.95 -11.15
C PHE A 86 2.93 8.19 -12.46
N ALA A 87 1.90 7.39 -12.71
CA ALA A 87 0.97 7.54 -13.82
C ALA A 87 -0.46 7.34 -13.31
N LEU A 88 -1.28 8.39 -13.38
CA LEU A 88 -2.71 8.33 -13.10
C LEU A 88 -3.43 7.99 -14.40
N ILE A 89 -4.09 6.84 -14.42
CA ILE A 89 -4.90 6.37 -15.52
C ILE A 89 -6.36 6.52 -15.10
N ASP A 90 -7.11 7.30 -15.87
CA ASP A 90 -8.55 7.48 -15.69
C ASP A 90 -9.23 7.02 -16.99
N PRO A 91 -9.53 5.71 -17.11
CA PRO A 91 -10.10 5.15 -18.33
C PRO A 91 -11.58 5.57 -18.45
N PRO A 92 -12.14 5.65 -19.66
CA PRO A 92 -13.56 5.95 -19.84
C PRO A 92 -14.45 4.86 -19.21
N GLU A 93 -15.65 5.25 -18.75
CA GLU A 93 -16.56 4.40 -17.99
C GLU A 93 -16.99 3.12 -18.74
N ASP A 94 -16.98 3.16 -20.08
CA ASP A 94 -17.37 2.05 -20.96
C ASP A 94 -16.36 0.89 -20.98
N MET A 95 -15.11 1.13 -20.56
CA MET A 95 -14.12 0.07 -20.40
C MET A 95 -14.31 -0.74 -19.11
N GLY A 96 -15.20 -0.31 -18.21
CA GLY A 96 -15.46 -0.98 -16.92
C GLY A 96 -14.24 -1.01 -15.98
N LEU A 97 -13.23 -0.20 -16.27
CA LEU A 97 -12.02 -0.07 -15.48
C LEU A 97 -12.17 1.12 -14.54
N GLY A 98 -11.76 0.97 -13.28
CA GLY A 98 -11.69 2.09 -12.35
C GLY A 98 -10.43 2.94 -12.58
N THR A 99 -10.47 4.19 -12.14
CA THR A 99 -9.30 5.04 -12.03
C THR A 99 -8.19 4.34 -11.24
N ALA A 100 -6.98 4.31 -11.77
CA ALA A 100 -5.84 3.60 -11.20
C ALA A 100 -4.58 4.46 -11.18
N LEU A 101 -3.80 4.37 -10.09
CA LEU A 101 -2.53 5.06 -9.93
C LEU A 101 -1.38 4.04 -9.93
N TYR A 102 -0.59 4.05 -10.99
CA TYR A 102 0.59 3.20 -11.14
C TYR A 102 1.86 3.93 -10.70
N TYR A 103 2.89 3.17 -10.32
CA TYR A 103 4.21 3.72 -10.06
C TYR A 103 5.31 2.81 -10.60
N PHE A 104 6.38 3.43 -11.09
CA PHE A 104 7.51 2.76 -11.73
C PHE A 104 8.83 3.21 -11.13
N GLU A 105 9.84 2.35 -11.23
CA GLU A 105 11.20 2.72 -10.82
C GLU A 105 11.87 3.69 -11.81
N SER A 106 11.46 3.65 -13.07
CA SER A 106 11.98 4.47 -14.16
C SER A 106 10.87 4.84 -15.14
N GLU A 107 10.94 6.05 -15.72
CA GLU A 107 10.06 6.51 -16.79
C GLU A 107 10.11 5.62 -18.03
N ARG A 108 11.27 5.01 -18.32
CA ARG A 108 11.44 4.10 -19.47
C ARG A 108 10.60 2.83 -19.36
N LEU A 109 10.11 2.49 -18.18
CA LEU A 109 9.24 1.32 -17.99
C LEU A 109 7.78 1.62 -18.34
N MET A 110 7.41 2.89 -18.53
CA MET A 110 6.08 3.28 -18.98
C MET A 110 5.95 3.29 -20.51
N ASN A 111 7.03 3.55 -21.24
CA ASN A 111 7.02 3.74 -22.69
C ASN A 111 7.48 2.48 -23.46
N LYS A 112 7.25 1.29 -22.91
CA LYS A 112 7.58 -0.01 -23.54
C LYS A 112 6.31 -0.74 -23.90
#